data_AF-X0UN21-F1
#
_entry.id   AF-X0UN21-F1
#
_cell.length_a   1.000
_cell.length_b   1.000
_cell.length_c   1.000
_cell.angle_alpha   90.00
_cell.angle_beta   90.00
_cell.angle_gamma   90.00
#
_symmetry.space_group_name_H-M   'P 1'
#
loop_
_entity.id
_entity.type
_entity.pdbx_description
1 polymer ?
#
loop_
_entity_poly.entity_id
_entity_poly.type
_entity_poly.pdbx_seq_one_letter_code
_entity_poly.pdbx_strand_id
1 'polypeptide(L)'
;HHLIGERALERMKPTAILINTARGPVVDTDALVRALQERRIARAALDVTDPEPIPSDHPLLTLPNCIVVPHIASATITARDRMATMAAENLLAGLRGERLPYCVNPEVYP
;
A
#
# COMPACT_ATOMS: atom_id res chain seq x y z
N HIS A 1 2.05 12.35 1.87
CA HIS A 1 3.33 11.66 1.58
C HIS A 1 4.07 11.47 2.90
N HIS A 2 4.70 10.31 3.13
CA HIS A 2 5.46 9.94 4.35
C HIS A 2 4.73 10.24 5.68
N LEU A 3 3.50 9.75 5.81
CA LEU A 3 2.75 9.84 7.08
C LEU A 3 3.52 9.15 8.21
N ILE A 4 4.16 8.01 7.91
CA ILE A 4 5.02 7.26 8.81
C ILE A 4 6.48 7.51 8.40
N GLY A 5 7.03 8.63 8.84
CA GLY A 5 8.45 8.95 8.72
C GLY A 5 9.26 8.61 9.97
N GLU A 6 10.52 9.02 10.01
CA GLU A 6 11.47 8.77 11.10
C GLU A 6 10.91 9.12 12.49
N ARG A 7 10.38 10.34 12.66
CA ARG A 7 9.79 10.78 13.94
C ARG A 7 8.61 9.92 14.40
N ALA A 8 7.83 9.36 13.46
CA ALA A 8 6.73 8.46 13.81
C ALA A 8 7.26 7.11 14.29
N LEU A 9 8.27 6.57 13.59
CA LEU A 9 8.95 5.32 13.94
C LEU A 9 9.68 5.41 15.29
N GLU A 10 10.30 6.55 15.62
CA GLU A 10 10.94 6.82 16.93
C GLU A 10 9.97 6.78 18.11
N ARG A 11 8.70 7.10 17.87
CA ARG A 11 7.68 7.08 18.92
C ARG A 11 7.02 5.72 19.08
N MET A 12 7.34 4.75 18.24
CA MET A 12 6.80 3.40 18.35
C MET A 12 7.48 2.63 19.47
N LYS A 13 6.77 1.63 20.01
CA LYS A 13 7.34 0.73 21.01
C LYS A 13 8.42 -0.15 20.35
N PRO A 14 9.49 -0.53 21.06
CA PRO A 14 10.48 -1.49 20.57
C PRO A 14 9.88 -2.84 20.16
N THR A 15 8.73 -3.21 20.72
CA THR A 15 8.00 -4.45 20.42
C THR A 15 6.97 -4.30 19.29
N ALA A 16 6.82 -3.12 18.70
CA ALA A 16 5.78 -2.85 17.71
C ALA A 16 6.05 -3.56 16.37
N ILE A 17 4.97 -3.90 15.68
CA ILE A 17 5.00 -4.42 14.30
C ILE A 17 4.28 -3.41 13.42
N LEU A 18 4.94 -2.95 12.35
CA LEU A 18 4.32 -2.10 11.34
C LEU A 18 3.76 -2.95 10.19
N ILE A 19 2.49 -2.78 9.84
CA ILE A 19 1.87 -3.45 8.68
C ILE A 19 1.38 -2.38 7.71
N ASN A 20 1.79 -2.45 6.45
CA ASN A 20 1.34 -1.52 5.41
C ASN A 20 0.73 -2.27 4.22
N THR A 21 -0.59 -2.13 4.04
CA THR A 21 -1.36 -2.58 2.88
C THR A 21 -2.05 -1.41 2.16
N ALA A 22 -1.65 -0.17 2.48
CA ALA A 22 -2.25 1.04 1.92
C ALA A 22 -1.55 1.43 0.60
N ARG A 23 -0.52 2.28 0.66
CA ARG A 23 0.32 2.66 -0.48
C ARG A 23 1.77 2.77 -0.02
N GLY A 24 2.73 2.50 -0.92
CA GLY A 24 4.16 2.58 -0.63
C GLY A 24 4.57 3.90 0.03
N PRO A 25 4.28 5.07 -0.61
CA PRO A 25 4.73 6.38 -0.11
C PRO A 25 4.05 6.87 1.18
N VAL A 26 3.22 6.05 1.82
CA VAL A 26 2.70 6.33 3.17
C VAL A 26 3.82 6.20 4.21
N VAL A 27 4.75 5.27 4.00
CA VAL A 27 5.91 5.02 4.86
C VAL A 27 7.15 5.52 4.17
N ASP A 28 8.03 6.19 4.92
CA ASP A 28 9.37 6.54 4.45
C ASP A 28 10.24 5.26 4.44
N THR A 29 10.57 4.77 3.24
CA THR A 29 11.28 3.50 3.03
C THR A 29 12.65 3.49 3.73
N ASP A 30 13.42 4.58 3.61
CA ASP A 30 14.76 4.67 4.19
C ASP A 30 14.71 4.73 5.71
N ALA A 31 13.76 5.50 6.26
CA ALA A 31 13.56 5.56 7.70
C ALA A 31 13.11 4.20 8.27
N LEU A 32 12.28 3.45 7.54
CA LEU A 32 11.88 2.11 7.94
C LEU A 32 13.06 1.13 7.95
N VAL A 33 13.92 1.15 6.92
CA VAL A 33 15.15 0.34 6.88
C VAL A 33 16.00 0.59 8.11
N ARG A 34 16.28 1.87 8.44
CA ARG A 34 17.04 2.23 9.64
C ARG A 34 16.37 1.75 10.92
N ALA A 35 15.07 1.99 11.07
CA ALA A 35 14.31 1.58 12.26
C ALA A 35 14.32 0.06 12.48
N LEU A 36 14.33 -0.75 11.42
CA LEU A 36 14.40 -2.20 11.50
C LEU A 36 15.83 -2.70 11.80
N GLN A 37 16.85 -2.11 11.17
CA GLN A 37 18.26 -2.43 11.42
C GLN A 37 18.67 -2.11 12.86
N GLU A 38 18.24 -0.95 13.37
CA GLU A 38 18.51 -0.48 14.73
C GLU A 38 17.58 -1.10 15.78
N ARG A 39 16.64 -1.98 15.36
CA ARG A 39 15.63 -2.62 16.22
C ARG A 39 14.80 -1.62 17.05
N ARG A 40 14.55 -0.44 16.49
CA ARG A 40 13.65 0.57 17.06
C ARG A 40 12.20 0.10 17.07
N ILE A 41 11.83 -0.71 16.08
CA ILE A 41 10.60 -1.50 16.07
C ILE A 41 10.95 -2.98 15.86
N ALA A 42 10.06 -3.87 16.27
CA ALA A 42 10.35 -5.29 16.23
C ALA A 42 10.37 -5.81 14.79
N ARG A 43 9.32 -5.50 14.00
CA ARG A 43 9.11 -6.07 12.66
C ARG A 43 8.32 -5.15 11.74
N ALA A 44 8.38 -5.43 10.44
CA ALA A 44 7.47 -4.87 9.44
C ALA A 44 6.91 -5.95 8.50
N ALA A 45 5.70 -5.73 7.99
CA ALA A 45 5.09 -6.50 6.90
C ALA A 45 4.48 -5.55 5.87
N LEU A 46 4.94 -5.64 4.62
CA LEU A 46 4.63 -4.70 3.55
C LEU A 46 4.00 -5.44 2.38
N ASP A 47 2.77 -5.07 2.03
CA ASP A 47 2.17 -5.45 0.73
C ASP A 47 2.50 -4.43 -0.35
N VAL A 48 2.89 -3.22 0.03
CA VAL A 48 3.18 -2.10 -0.88
C VAL A 48 4.54 -1.50 -0.56
N THR A 49 5.25 -1.04 -1.59
CA THR A 49 6.60 -0.48 -1.49
C THR A 49 6.70 0.81 -2.29
N ASP A 50 7.71 1.63 -1.99
CA ASP A 50 8.08 2.78 -2.80
C ASP A 50 9.59 2.73 -3.08
N PRO A 51 10.01 2.51 -4.34
CA PRO A 51 9.18 2.35 -5.55
C PRO A 51 8.48 0.97 -5.63
N GLU A 52 7.59 0.84 -6.61
CA GLU A 52 6.92 -0.42 -6.96
C GLU A 52 7.11 -0.75 -8.45
N PRO A 53 7.73 -1.90 -8.81
CA PRO A 53 8.27 -2.94 -7.93
C PRO A 53 9.52 -2.47 -7.17
N ILE A 54 9.73 -3.02 -5.97
CA ILE A 54 10.93 -2.78 -5.18
C ILE A 54 12.17 -3.40 -5.88
N PRO A 55 13.34 -2.74 -5.88
CA PRO A 55 14.57 -3.31 -6.44
C PRO A 55 14.92 -4.64 -5.77
N SER A 56 15.41 -5.60 -6.55
CA SER A 56 15.70 -6.96 -6.07
C SER A 56 16.83 -7.03 -5.05
N ASP A 57 17.69 -6.02 -5.01
CA ASP A 57 18.80 -5.85 -4.07
C ASP A 57 18.45 -4.95 -2.88
N HIS A 58 17.19 -4.53 -2.75
CA HIS A 58 16.79 -3.60 -1.70
C HIS A 58 16.87 -4.24 -0.29
N PRO A 59 17.41 -3.52 0.72
CA PRO A 59 17.64 -4.08 2.06
C PRO A 59 16.41 -4.73 2.71
N LEU A 60 15.22 -4.15 2.53
CA LEU A 60 13.95 -4.70 3.06
C LEU A 60 13.67 -6.15 2.65
N LEU A 61 14.23 -6.62 1.53
CA LEU A 61 14.07 -8.01 1.06
C LEU A 61 14.98 -9.01 1.79
N THR A 62 15.99 -8.51 2.51
CA THR A 62 17.00 -9.34 3.21
C THR A 62 16.88 -9.27 4.74
N LEU A 63 16.18 -8.26 5.27
CA LEU A 63 16.05 -8.07 6.72
C LEU A 63 15.21 -9.20 7.34
N PRO A 64 15.72 -9.92 8.37
CA PRO A 64 15.02 -11.08 8.96
C PRO A 64 13.75 -10.69 9.76
N ASN A 65 13.56 -9.40 9.99
CA ASN A 65 12.40 -8.80 10.65
C ASN A 65 11.49 -8.01 9.69
N CYS A 66 11.61 -8.24 8.38
CA CYS A 66 10.72 -7.68 7.38
C CYS A 66 10.13 -8.78 6.49
N ILE A 67 8.85 -8.67 6.17
CA ILE A 67 8.21 -9.47 5.12
C ILE A 67 7.69 -8.50 4.07
N VAL A 68 7.95 -8.80 2.80
CA VAL A 68 7.45 -8.03 1.65
C VAL A 68 6.70 -8.99 0.74
N VAL A 69 5.50 -8.63 0.32
CA VAL A 69 4.71 -9.35 -0.68
C VAL A 69 4.34 -8.41 -1.82
N PRO A 70 4.14 -8.90 -3.06
CA PRO A 70 4.10 -8.05 -4.25
C PRO A 70 2.70 -7.48 -4.54
N HIS A 71 2.16 -6.64 -3.66
CA HIS A 71 0.88 -5.93 -3.82
C HIS A 71 -0.31 -6.84 -4.15
N ILE A 72 -0.46 -7.87 -3.32
CA ILE A 72 -1.43 -8.95 -3.47
C ILE A 72 -2.52 -8.96 -2.40
N ALA A 73 -2.63 -7.95 -1.53
CA ALA A 73 -3.69 -7.90 -0.51
C ALA A 73 -5.12 -7.98 -1.10
N SER A 74 -5.31 -7.55 -2.35
CA SER A 74 -6.59 -7.64 -3.07
C SER A 74 -6.72 -8.86 -4.00
N ALA A 75 -5.70 -9.73 -4.08
CA ALA A 75 -5.58 -10.75 -5.11
C ALA A 75 -6.38 -12.04 -4.81
N THR A 76 -7.63 -11.92 -4.37
CA THR A 76 -8.57 -13.05 -4.31
C THR A 76 -9.41 -13.11 -5.59
N ILE A 77 -9.89 -14.30 -5.97
CA ILE A 77 -10.76 -14.47 -7.15
C ILE A 77 -11.99 -13.57 -7.00
N THR A 78 -12.69 -13.64 -5.87
CA THR A 78 -13.89 -12.86 -5.60
C THR A 78 -13.65 -11.34 -5.69
N ALA A 79 -12.54 -10.84 -5.15
CA ALA A 79 -12.23 -9.42 -5.25
C ALA A 79 -11.89 -9.01 -6.68
N ARG A 80 -11.09 -9.82 -7.40
CA ARG A 80 -10.70 -9.55 -8.79
C ARG A 80 -11.91 -9.56 -9.74
N ASP A 81 -12.81 -10.52 -9.58
CA ASP A 81 -14.06 -10.59 -10.35
C ASP A 81 -14.93 -9.36 -10.11
N ARG A 82 -15.13 -9.00 -8.83
CA ARG A 82 -15.93 -7.80 -8.50
C ARG A 82 -15.30 -6.52 -9.03
N MET A 83 -13.98 -6.37 -8.94
CA MET A 83 -13.27 -5.20 -9.49
C MET A 83 -13.45 -5.12 -11.02
N ALA A 84 -13.35 -6.24 -11.73
CA ALA A 84 -13.57 -6.29 -13.18
C ALA A 84 -15.01 -5.91 -13.55
N THR A 85 -16.00 -6.45 -12.84
CA THR A 85 -17.41 -6.10 -13.04
C THR A 85 -17.66 -4.62 -12.78
N MET A 86 -17.18 -4.08 -11.65
CA MET A 86 -17.34 -2.65 -11.33
C MET A 86 -16.70 -1.76 -12.40
N ALA A 87 -15.53 -2.13 -12.93
CA ALA A 87 -14.87 -1.38 -14.00
C ALA A 87 -15.71 -1.39 -15.29
N ALA A 88 -16.22 -2.56 -15.69
CA ALA A 88 -17.08 -2.70 -16.86
C ALA A 88 -18.40 -1.92 -16.71
N GLU A 89 -19.04 -1.97 -15.55
CA GLU A 89 -20.27 -1.23 -15.26
C GLU A 89 -20.07 0.29 -15.35
N ASN A 90 -18.98 0.82 -14.78
CA ASN A 90 -18.64 2.24 -14.94
C ASN A 90 -18.41 2.59 -16.40
N LEU A 91 -17.61 1.81 -17.14
CA LEU A 91 -17.32 2.09 -18.55
C LEU A 91 -18.61 2.14 -19.38
N LEU A 92 -19.50 1.16 -19.20
CA LEU A 92 -20.75 1.09 -19.92
C LEU A 92 -21.70 2.25 -19.57
N ALA A 93 -21.79 2.65 -18.30
CA ALA A 93 -22.57 3.82 -17.90
C ALA A 93 -22.03 5.10 -18.55
N GLY A 94 -20.71 5.30 -18.53
CA GLY A 94 -20.05 6.45 -19.16
C GLY A 94 -20.32 6.53 -20.66
N LEU A 95 -20.25 5.39 -21.37
CA LEU A 95 -20.54 5.32 -22.81
C LEU A 95 -22.01 5.62 -23.15
N ARG A 96 -22.94 5.38 -22.22
CA ARG A 96 -24.36 5.73 -22.36
C ARG A 96 -24.69 7.17 -21.94
N GLY A 97 -23.72 7.93 -21.45
CA GLY A 97 -23.97 9.26 -20.86
C GLY A 97 -24.72 9.20 -19.53
N GLU A 98 -24.71 8.05 -18.86
CA GLU A 98 -25.29 7.85 -17.53
C GLU A 98 -24.27 8.21 -16.44
N ARG A 99 -24.75 8.45 -15.23
CA ARG A 99 -23.89 8.68 -14.08
C ARG A 99 -23.10 7.42 -13.73
N LEU A 100 -21.78 7.56 -13.56
CA LEU A 100 -20.91 6.44 -13.19
C LEU A 100 -21.28 5.90 -11.79
N PRO A 101 -21.54 4.58 -11.64
CA PRO A 101 -21.95 3.99 -10.37
C PRO A 101 -20.91 4.14 -9.24
N TYR A 102 -19.61 4.19 -9.59
CA TYR A 102 -18.51 4.27 -8.62
C TYR A 102 -17.60 5.48 -8.89
N CYS A 103 -18.19 6.66 -9.06
CA CYS A 103 -17.46 7.91 -9.25
C CYS A 103 -16.75 8.36 -7.97
N VAL A 104 -15.45 8.66 -8.08
CA VAL A 104 -14.63 9.13 -6.96
C VAL A 104 -14.61 10.66 -6.81
N ASN A 105 -15.05 11.37 -7.85
CA ASN A 105 -15.05 12.82 -7.98
C ASN A 105 -16.45 13.31 -8.42
N PRO A 106 -17.48 13.19 -7.57
CA PRO A 106 -18.87 13.47 -7.95
C PRO A 106 -19.14 14.91 -8.39
N GLU A 107 -18.25 15.86 -8.08
CA GLU A 107 -18.28 17.25 -8.51
C GLU A 107 -18.21 17.46 -10.03
N VAL A 108 -17.89 16.42 -10.79
CA VAL A 108 -17.95 16.46 -12.27
C VAL A 108 -19.37 16.39 -12.82
N TYR A 109 -20.33 16.00 -11.99
CA TYR A 109 -21.75 16.02 -12.36
C TYR A 109 -22.39 17.34 -11.97
N PRO A 110 -23.30 17.87 -12.81
CA PRO A 110 -24.13 19.01 -12.43
C PRO A 110 -25.09 18.69 -11.28
#